data_AF-A0A1V5AJY1-F1
#
_entry.id   AF-A0A1V5AJY1-F1
#
_cell.length_a   1.000
_cell.length_b   1.000
_cell.length_c   1.000
_cell.angle_alpha   90.00
_cell.angle_beta   90.00
_cell.angle_gamma   90.00
#
_symmetry.space_group_name_H-M   'P 1'
#
loop_
_entity.id
_entity.type
_entity.pdbx_description
1 polymer ?
#
loop_
_entity_poly.entity_id
_entity_poly.type
_entity_poly.pdbx_seq_one_letter_code
_entity_poly.pdbx_strand_id
1 'polypeptide(L)' 'MHETDSIVPELEDMPDCKPRNRDWSDRDIAILKRYWGKKDPEAIAEVLDRTIHALEQKVRGLKRNREWDVE' A
#
# COMPACT_ATOMS: atom_id res chain seq x y z
N MET A 1 10.38 12.51 40.70
CA MET A 1 11.60 13.12 40.13
C MET A 1 11.39 13.15 38.62
N HIS A 2 11.71 14.30 38.01
CA HIS A 2 11.62 14.66 36.58
C HIS A 2 11.92 13.51 35.60
N GLU A 3 11.06 13.23 34.61
CA GLU A 3 10.87 13.96 33.34
C GLU A 3 11.73 13.32 32.24
N THR A 4 11.07 12.72 31.25
CA THR A 4 11.36 12.84 29.81
C THR A 4 10.29 12.05 29.07
N ASP A 5 9.32 12.78 28.55
CA ASP A 5 8.86 12.71 27.16
C ASP A 5 9.09 11.37 26.44
N SER A 6 8.10 10.49 26.52
CA SER A 6 7.81 9.55 25.42
C SER A 6 6.31 9.63 25.15
N ILE A 7 5.80 10.86 25.03
CA ILE A 7 4.79 11.09 24.02
C ILE A 7 5.60 10.99 22.72
N VAL A 8 5.52 9.85 22.05
CA VAL A 8 5.66 9.83 20.59
C VAL A 8 4.25 10.05 20.07
N PRO A 9 3.80 11.31 19.91
CA PRO A 9 2.61 11.56 19.12
C PRO A 9 3.01 11.32 17.66
N GLU A 10 2.05 10.90 16.83
CA GLU A 10 2.16 10.82 15.35
C GLU A 10 2.46 9.46 14.71
N LEU A 11 2.56 8.35 15.45
CA LEU A 11 2.61 7.02 14.79
C LEU A 11 1.69 5.96 15.40
N GLU A 12 0.55 6.38 15.95
CA GLU A 12 -0.52 5.46 16.38
C GLU A 12 -1.92 5.86 15.86
N ASP A 13 -1.99 6.58 14.73
CA ASP A 13 -2.96 6.17 13.71
C ASP A 13 -2.36 4.93 13.04
N MET A 14 -2.36 3.81 13.77
CA MET A 14 -2.15 2.50 13.18
C MET A 14 -3.45 2.20 12.43
N PRO A 15 -3.54 2.36 11.09
CA PRO A 15 -4.74 1.92 10.40
C PRO A 15 -4.85 0.43 10.66
N ASP A 16 -6.00 0.03 11.19
CA ASP A 16 -6.36 -1.34 11.54
C ASP A 16 -5.56 -2.37 10.75
N CYS A 17 -4.74 -3.15 11.45
CA CYS A 17 -4.11 -4.36 10.94
C CYS A 17 -5.21 -5.44 10.76
N LYS A 18 -6.18 -5.16 9.90
CA LYS A 18 -7.29 -6.04 9.60
C LYS A 18 -7.43 -6.07 8.08
N PRO A 19 -7.11 -7.19 7.42
CA PRO A 19 -7.40 -7.32 6.00
C PRO A 19 -8.92 -7.33 5.84
N ARG A 20 -9.53 -6.15 5.66
CA ARG A 20 -10.80 -6.07 4.96
C ARG A 20 -10.48 -6.59 3.57
N ASN A 21 -10.82 -7.85 3.36
CA ASN A 21 -10.70 -8.62 2.12
C ASN A 21 -11.50 -7.92 1.02
N ARG A 22 -11.03 -6.75 0.61
CA ARG A 22 -11.44 -6.08 -0.61
C ARG A 22 -10.55 -6.70 -1.66
N ASP A 23 -11.17 -7.53 -2.48
CA ASP A 23 -10.57 -8.05 -3.69
C ASP A 23 -10.02 -6.88 -4.53
N TRP A 24 -8.92 -7.15 -5.23
CA TRP A 24 -8.34 -6.19 -6.14
C TRP A 24 -9.23 -6.10 -7.38
N SER A 25 -9.84 -4.93 -7.58
CA SER A 25 -10.62 -4.70 -8.80
C SER A 25 -9.69 -4.44 -9.98
N ASP A 26 -10.14 -4.70 -11.20
CA ASP A 26 -9.39 -4.40 -12.42
C ASP A 26 -8.99 -2.92 -12.51
N ARG A 27 -9.84 -2.03 -11.97
CA ARG A 27 -9.55 -0.59 -11.82
C ARG A 27 -8.34 -0.34 -10.91
N ASP A 28 -8.26 -1.04 -9.78
CA ASP A 28 -7.14 -0.89 -8.83
C ASP A 28 -5.84 -1.39 -9.46
N ILE A 29 -5.92 -2.51 -10.19
CA ILE A 29 -4.78 -3.06 -10.92
C ILE A 29 -4.32 -2.10 -12.03
N ALA A 30 -5.25 -1.48 -12.76
CA ALA A 30 -4.92 -0.51 -13.80
C ALA A 30 -4.27 0.76 -13.22
N ILE A 31 -4.78 1.27 -12.09
CA ILE A 31 -4.18 2.40 -11.36
C ILE A 31 -2.79 2.01 -10.89
N LEU A 32 -2.66 0.84 -10.25
CA LEU A 32 -1.38 0.33 -9.77
C LEU A 32 -0.38 0.27 -10.92
N LYS A 33 -0.68 -0.41 -12.03
CA LYS A 33 0.20 -0.47 -13.21
C LYS A 33 0.56 0.91 -13.78
N ARG A 34 -0.40 1.84 -13.84
CA ARG A 34 -0.19 3.17 -14.42
C ARG A 34 0.78 4.01 -13.61
N TYR A 35 0.74 3.90 -12.29
CA TYR A 35 1.56 4.70 -11.38
C TYR A 35 2.80 3.96 -10.87
N TRP A 36 2.81 2.63 -10.87
CA TRP A 36 3.93 1.81 -10.42
C TRP A 36 5.17 2.08 -11.29
N GLY A 37 6.21 2.66 -10.68
CA GLY A 37 7.42 3.11 -11.36
C GLY A 37 7.40 4.56 -11.84
N LYS A 38 6.24 5.24 -11.83
CA LYS A 38 6.12 6.69 -12.13
C LYS A 38 5.93 7.56 -10.88
N LYS A 39 5.36 6.99 -9.82
CA LYS A 39 5.14 7.64 -8.53
C LYS A 39 5.64 6.77 -7.39
N ASP A 40 5.89 7.39 -6.24
CA ASP A 40 6.21 6.70 -5.01
C ASP A 40 5.10 5.73 -4.59
N PRO A 41 5.46 4.52 -4.14
CA PRO A 41 4.49 3.51 -3.74
C PRO A 41 3.62 3.99 -2.57
N GLU A 42 4.12 4.90 -1.75
CA GLU A 42 3.40 5.51 -0.62
C GLU A 42 2.23 6.38 -1.11
N ALA A 43 2.44 7.21 -2.13
CA ALA A 43 1.38 8.00 -2.75
C ALA A 43 0.34 7.12 -3.45
N ILE A 44 0.76 5.99 -4.03
CA ILE A 44 -0.16 5.03 -4.66
C ILE A 44 -0.98 4.30 -3.60
N ALA A 45 -0.35 3.98 -2.47
CA ALA A 45 -0.98 3.39 -1.29
C ALA A 45 -2.09 4.31 -0.75
N GLU A 46 -1.82 5.61 -0.64
CA GLU A 46 -2.81 6.61 -0.24
C GLU A 46 -3.99 6.68 -1.22
N VAL A 47 -3.72 6.70 -2.54
CA VAL A 47 -4.77 6.76 -3.57
C VAL A 47 -5.65 5.50 -3.58
N LEU A 48 -5.06 4.34 -3.32
CA LEU A 48 -5.76 3.06 -3.28
C LEU A 48 -6.33 2.72 -1.89
N ASP A 49 -6.07 3.57 -0.88
CA ASP A 49 -6.42 3.33 0.52
C ASP A 49 -5.87 1.97 1.01
N ARG A 50 -4.62 1.65 0.63
CA ARG A 50 -3.92 0.39 0.92
C ARG A 50 -2.54 0.65 1.49
N THR A 51 -1.98 -0.35 2.16
CA THR A 51 -0.59 -0.32 2.59
C THR A 51 0.36 -0.64 1.43
N ILE A 52 1.56 -0.05 1.46
CA ILE A 52 2.64 -0.34 0.50
C ILE A 52 2.89 -1.85 0.40
N HIS A 53 2.91 -2.54 1.54
CA HIS A 53 3.11 -3.99 1.59
C HIS A 53 2.04 -4.77 0.79
N ALA A 54 0.77 -4.33 0.83
CA ALA A 54 -0.29 -4.95 0.04
C ALA A 54 -0.08 -4.72 -1.46
N LEU A 55 0.42 -3.54 -1.85
CA LEU A 55 0.78 -3.25 -3.24
C LEU A 55 1.88 -4.19 -3.72
N GLU A 56 2.99 -4.29 -2.98
CA GLU A 56 4.13 -5.15 -3.33
C GLU A 56 3.71 -6.62 -3.46
N GLN A 57 2.91 -7.11 -2.52
CA GLN A 57 2.40 -8.48 -2.55
C GLN A 57 1.50 -8.71 -3.76
N LYS A 58 0.67 -7.73 -4.13
CA LYS A 58 -0.17 -7.83 -5.32
C LYS A 58 0.67 -7.83 -6.59
N VAL A 59 1.64 -6.92 -6.73
CA VAL A 59 2.56 -6.89 -7.87
C VAL A 59 3.32 -8.20 -8.00
N ARG A 60 3.81 -8.74 -6.88
CA ARG A 60 4.48 -10.05 -6.85
C ARG A 60 3.55 -11.18 -7.30
N GLY A 61 2.29 -11.15 -6.87
CA GLY A 61 1.27 -12.11 -7.32
C GLY A 61 0.95 -12.01 -8.81
N LEU A 62 0.82 -10.78 -9.33
CA LEU A 62 0.50 -10.54 -10.73
C LEU A 62 1.68 -10.88 -11.66
N LYS A 63 2.93 -10.61 -11.24
CA LYS A 63 4.14 -11.06 -11.94
C LYS A 63 4.19 -12.59 -12.04
N ARG A 64 3.81 -13.28 -10.96
CA ARG A 64 3.73 -14.75 -10.95
C ARG A 64 2.67 -15.27 -11.92
N ASN A 65 1.52 -14.60 -12.00
CA ASN A 65 0.43 -14.97 -12.90
C ASN A 65 0.63 -14.51 -14.36
N ARG A 66 1.77 -13.88 -14.70
CA ARG A 66 2.06 -13.28 -16.02
C ARG A 66 1.02 -12.24 -16.48
N GLU A 67 0.26 -11.68 -15.54
CA GLU A 67 -0.75 -10.64 -15.79
C GLU A 67 -0.17 -9.23 -15.65
N TRP A 68 1.11 -9.13 -15.25
CA TRP A 68 1.83 -7.87 -15.00
C TRP A 68 2.69 -7.45 -16.19
N ASP A 69 2.05 -6.97 -17.25
CA ASP A 69 2.70 -6.20 -18.32
C ASP A 69 2.66 -4.72 -17.95
N VAL A 70 3.83 -4.13 -17.71
CA VAL A 70 4.02 -2.68 -17.57
C VAL A 70 5.11 -2.34 -18.58
N GLU A 71 4.67 -1.86 -19.75
CA GLU A 71 5.54 -1.36 -20.82
C GLU A 71 6.21 -0.03 -20.44
#